data_AF-A0A377R4T4-F1
#
_entry.id   AF-A0A377R4T4-F1
#
_cell.length_a   1.000
_cell.length_b   1.000
_cell.length_c   1.000
_cell.angle_alpha   90.00
_cell.angle_beta   90.00
_cell.angle_gamma   90.00
#
_symmetry.space_group_name_H-M   'P 1'
#
loop_
_entity.id
_entity.type
_entity.pdbx_description
1 polymer ?
#
loop_
_entity_poly.entity_id
_entity_poly.type
_entity_poly.pdbx_seq_one_letter_code
_entity_poly.pdbx_strand_id
1 'polypeptide(L)'
;MHNSQEKKNGYIIYYDQLKAGDIILTAENSLISKGVRCATNSQFSHVMMMINQSSYIHAISSGVQSGNIQRLIIEKPEYIRVLRLNKSEIDLENIISYLRKNISKPYSVSNAINAKFKIPFDFNSLETKRYCSQLVALAYEEAGIKLVKDANHCTPKEIAQSKNLIDVYIELTSLQDPIIDQNYLNQIFQPNLLDEFAKIENNAVNEVSKLSKTKLSRYSITDFLCKNPNYDNKFVEVFDKHNYFEFYNKFKQANKYRYGDFQEFVQGLNKQDPGEEVARLRKMAEELTTFHENALVVVKQNYQHFPLHFFKKEVELQKNLCEMYGQLLDNCIQFNS
;
A
#
# COMPACT_ATOMS: atom_id res chain seq x y z
N MET A 1 -13.46 19.72 -3.77
CA MET A 1 -14.18 19.29 -4.98
C MET A 1 -13.44 19.86 -6.17
N HIS A 2 -12.48 19.11 -6.73
CA HIS A 2 -11.77 19.50 -7.96
C HIS A 2 -12.51 18.90 -9.16
N ASN A 3 -12.62 19.71 -10.21
CA ASN A 3 -13.44 19.56 -11.39
C ASN A 3 -13.26 18.20 -12.08
N SER A 4 -14.37 17.50 -12.35
CA SER A 4 -14.41 16.20 -13.03
C SER A 4 -14.03 16.25 -14.52
N GLN A 5 -13.84 17.44 -15.10
CA GLN A 5 -13.41 17.62 -16.50
C GLN A 5 -11.89 17.73 -16.71
N GLU A 6 -11.08 18.00 -15.67
CA GLU A 6 -9.60 18.07 -15.80
C GLU A 6 -8.94 16.69 -15.83
N LYS A 7 -9.66 15.62 -15.46
CA LYS A 7 -9.09 14.27 -15.28
C LYS A 7 -8.84 13.50 -16.58
N LYS A 8 -8.99 14.10 -17.76
CA LYS A 8 -8.69 13.41 -19.02
C LYS A 8 -7.24 13.53 -19.46
N ASN A 9 -6.43 14.41 -18.86
CA ASN A 9 -5.03 14.60 -19.23
C ASN A 9 -4.10 13.93 -18.21
N GLY A 10 -3.06 13.25 -18.69
CA GLY A 10 -2.10 12.53 -17.86
C GLY A 10 -1.70 11.18 -18.45
N TYR A 11 -0.85 10.48 -17.73
CA TYR A 11 -0.22 9.23 -18.12
C TYR A 11 -0.39 8.17 -17.05
N ILE A 12 -0.35 6.91 -17.45
CA ILE A 12 -0.40 5.75 -16.56
C ILE A 12 0.68 4.75 -16.94
N ILE A 13 0.97 3.84 -16.02
CA ILE A 13 1.71 2.61 -16.31
C ILE A 13 0.67 1.54 -16.63
N TYR A 14 0.41 1.32 -17.91
CA TYR A 14 -0.71 0.48 -18.37
C TYR A 14 -0.39 -1.04 -18.36
N TYR A 15 0.89 -1.41 -18.26
CA TYR A 15 1.36 -2.80 -18.27
C TYR A 15 2.19 -3.15 -17.04
N ASP A 16 2.32 -4.45 -16.75
CA ASP A 16 3.10 -5.02 -15.63
C ASP A 16 4.63 -4.95 -15.88
N GLN A 17 5.15 -3.74 -16.05
CA GLN A 17 6.57 -3.46 -16.30
C GLN A 17 7.41 -3.44 -15.01
N LEU A 18 6.74 -3.24 -13.88
CA LEU A 18 7.35 -3.07 -12.58
C LEU A 18 7.52 -4.40 -11.85
N LYS A 19 8.52 -4.45 -10.97
CA LYS A 19 8.83 -5.61 -10.14
C LYS A 19 8.81 -5.21 -8.67
N ALA A 20 8.64 -6.21 -7.80
CA ALA A 20 8.88 -6.02 -6.37
C ALA A 20 10.30 -5.45 -6.16
N GLY A 21 10.44 -4.49 -5.24
CA GLY A 21 11.72 -3.81 -5.00
C GLY A 21 12.02 -2.67 -5.97
N ASP A 22 11.15 -2.35 -6.93
CA ASP A 22 11.28 -1.10 -7.67
C ASP A 22 10.91 0.08 -6.76
N ILE A 23 11.75 1.11 -6.79
CA ILE A 23 11.53 2.37 -6.10
C ILE A 23 11.01 3.37 -7.14
N ILE A 24 9.84 3.93 -6.87
CA ILE A 24 9.22 4.93 -7.75
C ILE A 24 9.31 6.28 -7.07
N LEU A 25 9.97 7.21 -7.74
CA LEU A 25 10.04 8.62 -7.38
C LEU A 25 8.95 9.35 -8.15
N THR A 26 8.17 10.17 -7.44
CA THR A 26 7.12 10.95 -8.09
C THR A 26 7.13 12.43 -7.69
N ALA A 27 6.48 13.23 -8.52
CA ALA A 27 6.17 14.63 -8.27
C ALA A 27 4.73 14.95 -8.66
N GLU A 28 4.14 15.90 -7.95
CA GLU A 28 2.82 16.43 -8.24
C GLU A 28 2.85 17.95 -8.40
N ASN A 29 1.84 18.54 -9.02
CA ASN A 29 1.66 19.99 -9.11
C ASN A 29 0.95 20.60 -7.88
N SER A 30 1.07 19.97 -6.71
CA SER A 30 0.55 20.48 -5.43
C SER A 30 1.53 21.43 -4.74
N LEU A 31 1.03 22.31 -3.86
CA LEU A 31 1.86 23.27 -3.11
C LEU A 31 2.91 22.55 -2.24
N ILE A 32 2.51 21.45 -1.59
CA ILE A 32 3.41 20.64 -0.76
C ILE A 32 4.54 20.06 -1.63
N SER A 33 4.18 19.47 -2.77
CA SER A 33 5.13 18.86 -3.70
C SER A 33 6.11 19.91 -4.26
N LYS A 34 5.63 21.09 -4.67
CA LYS A 34 6.48 22.23 -5.07
C LYS A 34 7.43 22.66 -3.96
N GLY A 35 6.91 22.75 -2.73
CA GLY A 35 7.69 23.07 -1.54
C GLY A 35 8.82 22.08 -1.30
N VAL A 36 8.54 20.76 -1.34
CA VAL A 36 9.56 19.72 -1.16
C VAL A 36 10.59 19.75 -2.28
N ARG A 37 10.18 19.90 -3.55
CA ARG A 37 11.11 19.99 -4.69
C ARG A 37 12.04 21.19 -4.59
N CYS A 38 11.49 22.36 -4.29
CA CYS A 38 12.25 23.59 -4.07
C CYS A 38 13.19 23.43 -2.89
N ALA A 39 12.65 22.98 -1.75
CA ALA A 39 13.41 22.76 -0.53
C ALA A 39 14.54 21.79 -0.80
N THR A 40 14.35 20.68 -1.52
CA THR A 40 15.36 19.62 -1.76
C THR A 40 16.24 19.86 -2.98
N ASN A 41 15.98 20.90 -3.78
CA ASN A 41 16.57 21.10 -5.10
C ASN A 41 16.50 19.79 -5.92
N SER A 42 15.29 19.22 -5.99
CA SER A 42 14.97 17.92 -6.59
C SER A 42 13.80 18.05 -7.54
N GLN A 43 13.77 17.21 -8.58
CA GLN A 43 12.59 17.05 -9.43
C GLN A 43 11.50 16.19 -8.76
N PHE A 44 11.83 15.46 -7.70
CA PHE A 44 10.91 14.53 -7.04
C PHE A 44 10.61 14.95 -5.60
N SER A 45 9.36 14.79 -5.19
CA SER A 45 8.86 15.13 -3.86
C SER A 45 8.42 13.92 -3.04
N HIS A 46 8.26 12.76 -3.69
CA HIS A 46 7.70 11.58 -3.06
C HIS A 46 8.42 10.31 -3.50
N VAL A 47 8.37 9.29 -2.63
CA VAL A 47 8.98 7.99 -2.84
C VAL A 47 7.98 6.91 -2.44
N MET A 48 7.86 5.88 -3.26
CA MET A 48 7.12 4.67 -2.97
C MET A 48 7.96 3.45 -3.39
N MET A 49 7.66 2.28 -2.82
CA MET A 49 8.31 1.03 -3.20
C MET A 49 7.27 0.00 -3.61
N MET A 50 7.49 -0.63 -4.75
CA MET A 50 6.70 -1.76 -5.23
C MET A 50 6.92 -2.98 -4.33
N ILE A 51 5.84 -3.60 -3.87
CA ILE A 51 5.87 -4.84 -3.10
C ILE A 51 5.55 -6.07 -3.96
N ASN A 52 4.89 -5.86 -5.11
CA ASN A 52 4.72 -6.82 -6.19
C ASN A 52 4.54 -6.05 -7.51
N GLN A 53 3.98 -6.65 -8.56
CA GLN A 53 3.84 -6.01 -9.87
C GLN A 53 2.80 -4.88 -9.90
N SER A 54 1.80 -4.92 -9.03
CA SER A 54 0.64 -4.00 -9.07
C SER A 54 0.50 -3.12 -7.83
N SER A 55 1.16 -3.48 -6.74
CA SER A 55 1.00 -2.83 -5.43
C SER A 55 2.29 -2.19 -4.96
N TYR A 56 2.17 -1.02 -4.36
CA TYR A 56 3.26 -0.32 -3.68
C TYR A 56 2.90 0.02 -2.25
N ILE A 57 3.90 0.30 -1.43
CA ILE A 57 3.75 0.92 -0.11
C ILE A 57 4.42 2.29 -0.13
N HIS A 58 3.75 3.27 0.49
CA HIS A 58 4.29 4.63 0.66
C HIS A 58 3.87 5.23 1.99
N ALA A 59 4.50 6.34 2.38
CA ALA A 59 4.07 7.15 3.52
C ALA A 59 3.56 8.49 3.01
N ILE A 60 2.30 8.83 3.30
CA ILE A 60 1.68 10.13 2.97
C ILE A 60 1.06 10.73 4.23
N SER A 61 0.51 11.95 4.20
CA SER A 61 0.01 12.64 5.40
C SER A 61 -0.96 11.85 6.30
N SER A 62 -1.73 10.91 5.75
CA SER A 62 -2.63 10.01 6.51
C SER A 62 -1.91 8.84 7.19
N GLY A 63 -0.65 8.56 6.85
CA GLY A 63 0.13 7.45 7.38
C GLY A 63 0.82 6.63 6.29
N VAL A 64 1.37 5.49 6.68
CA VAL A 64 1.87 4.47 5.74
C VAL A 64 0.70 3.64 5.23
N GLN A 65 0.59 3.51 3.91
CA GLN A 65 -0.50 2.77 3.27
C GLN A 65 -0.02 2.07 1.99
N SER A 66 -0.78 1.09 1.54
CA SER A 66 -0.62 0.47 0.23
C SER A 66 -1.43 1.19 -0.83
N GLY A 67 -0.93 1.21 -2.07
CA GLY A 67 -1.67 1.69 -3.23
C GLY A 67 -1.53 0.76 -4.42
N ASN A 68 -2.41 0.93 -5.41
CA ASN A 68 -2.35 0.22 -6.69
C ASN A 68 -1.68 1.13 -7.74
N ILE A 69 -0.58 0.67 -8.33
CA ILE A 69 0.20 1.44 -9.30
C ILE A 69 -0.57 1.72 -10.60
N GLN A 70 -1.47 0.82 -10.98
CA GLN A 70 -2.32 0.97 -12.17
C GLN A 70 -3.28 2.16 -12.05
N ARG A 71 -3.56 2.61 -10.82
CA ARG A 71 -4.41 3.78 -10.54
C ARG A 71 -3.62 5.08 -10.43
N LEU A 72 -2.29 5.04 -10.48
CA LEU A 72 -1.46 6.23 -10.34
C LEU A 72 -1.48 7.03 -11.65
N ILE A 73 -2.15 8.19 -11.62
CA ILE A 73 -2.14 9.13 -12.73
C ILE A 73 -0.94 10.06 -12.58
N ILE A 74 -0.10 10.10 -13.59
CA ILE A 74 1.10 10.92 -13.69
C ILE A 74 0.78 12.11 -14.58
N GLU A 75 0.89 13.32 -14.04
CA GLU A 75 0.54 14.55 -14.79
C GLU A 75 1.47 14.78 -15.98
N LYS A 76 2.78 14.48 -15.81
CA LYS A 76 3.79 14.66 -16.85
C LYS A 76 4.84 13.55 -16.80
N PRO A 77 5.39 13.08 -17.94
CA PRO A 77 6.38 12.00 -17.96
C PRO A 77 7.61 12.28 -17.09
N GLU A 78 8.07 13.54 -17.01
CA GLU A 78 9.20 13.93 -16.17
C GLU A 78 8.92 13.89 -14.66
N TYR A 79 7.67 13.70 -14.25
CA TYR A 79 7.28 13.61 -12.84
C TYR A 79 7.36 12.19 -12.27
N ILE A 80 7.85 11.22 -13.05
CA ILE A 80 8.10 9.87 -12.56
C ILE A 80 9.52 9.43 -12.92
N ARG A 81 10.13 8.69 -12.00
CA ARG A 81 11.39 7.97 -12.25
C ARG A 81 11.37 6.65 -11.49
N VAL A 82 11.73 5.57 -12.16
CA VAL A 82 11.78 4.24 -11.56
C VAL A 82 13.23 3.82 -11.40
N LEU A 83 13.55 3.33 -10.21
CA LEU A 83 14.86 2.89 -9.82
C LEU A 83 14.79 1.45 -9.33
N ARG A 84 15.77 0.64 -9.72
CA ARG A 84 15.91 -0.74 -9.26
C ARG A 84 17.29 -0.94 -8.68
N LEU A 85 17.40 -1.82 -7.69
CA LEU A 85 18.69 -2.17 -7.14
C LEU A 85 19.61 -2.76 -8.22
N ASN A 86 20.86 -2.31 -8.26
CA ASN A 86 21.90 -2.76 -9.17
C ASN A 86 22.49 -4.13 -8.77
N LYS A 87 21.67 -4.99 -8.15
CA LYS A 87 22.04 -6.34 -7.71
C LYS A 87 20.87 -7.27 -7.99
N SER A 88 21.13 -8.36 -8.71
CA SER A 88 20.12 -9.28 -9.22
C SER A 88 19.56 -10.27 -8.19
N GLU A 89 20.25 -10.48 -7.07
CA GLU A 89 19.96 -11.57 -6.11
C GLU A 89 19.81 -11.05 -4.69
N ILE A 90 18.91 -10.10 -4.48
CA ILE A 90 18.53 -9.70 -3.12
C ILE A 90 17.19 -10.32 -2.79
N ASP A 91 17.18 -11.08 -1.71
CA ASP A 91 15.95 -11.51 -1.08
C ASP A 91 15.20 -10.28 -0.54
N LEU A 92 14.07 -9.97 -1.18
CA LEU A 92 13.24 -8.82 -0.86
C LEU A 92 12.33 -9.08 0.34
N GLU A 93 12.25 -10.31 0.86
CA GLU A 93 11.32 -10.67 1.94
C GLU A 93 11.49 -9.77 3.17
N ASN A 94 12.73 -9.53 3.60
CA ASN A 94 13.00 -8.67 4.76
C ASN A 94 12.59 -7.21 4.51
N ILE A 95 12.84 -6.70 3.30
CA ILE A 95 12.49 -5.32 2.90
C ILE A 95 10.96 -5.16 2.89
N ILE A 96 10.26 -6.10 2.24
CA ILE A 96 8.79 -6.08 2.12
C ILE A 96 8.14 -6.31 3.49
N SER A 97 8.67 -7.23 4.31
CA SER A 97 8.23 -7.48 5.68
C SER A 97 8.36 -6.22 6.53
N TYR A 98 9.47 -5.51 6.43
CA TYR A 98 9.65 -4.23 7.11
C TYR A 98 8.61 -3.20 6.66
N LEU A 99 8.39 -3.01 5.36
CA LEU A 99 7.38 -2.07 4.87
C LEU A 99 5.99 -2.40 5.37
N ARG A 100 5.59 -3.68 5.29
CA ARG A 100 4.29 -4.16 5.78
C ARG A 100 4.12 -3.82 7.26
N LYS A 101 5.09 -4.17 8.13
CA LYS A 101 5.07 -3.84 9.58
C LYS A 101 4.95 -2.34 9.89
N ASN A 102 5.20 -1.46 8.92
CA ASN A 102 5.05 -0.02 9.09
C ASN A 102 3.70 0.53 8.59
N ILE A 103 2.83 -0.26 7.95
CA ILE A 103 1.47 0.14 7.55
C ILE A 103 0.69 0.69 8.77
N SER A 104 -0.11 1.73 8.52
CA SER A 104 -0.87 2.50 9.52
C SER A 104 -0.03 3.15 10.63
N LYS A 105 1.31 3.26 10.47
CA LYS A 105 2.10 4.19 11.28
C LYS A 105 1.81 5.63 10.84
N PRO A 106 1.65 6.59 11.77
CA PRO A 106 1.37 7.98 11.44
C PRO A 106 2.46 8.64 10.59
N TYR A 107 2.10 9.64 9.78
CA TYR A 107 3.06 10.41 8.99
C TYR A 107 3.69 11.55 9.79
N SER A 108 4.92 11.92 9.45
CA SER A 108 5.58 13.11 10.00
C SER A 108 5.85 14.17 8.94
N VAL A 109 4.93 15.11 8.78
CA VAL A 109 5.13 16.29 7.90
C VAL A 109 6.33 17.13 8.39
N SER A 110 6.45 17.32 9.72
CA SER A 110 7.55 18.08 10.32
C SER A 110 8.92 17.44 10.05
N ASN A 111 9.03 16.11 10.11
CA ASN A 111 10.31 15.43 9.85
C ASN A 111 10.63 15.39 8.35
N ALA A 112 9.63 15.29 7.47
CA ALA A 112 9.84 15.36 6.02
C ALA A 112 10.45 16.71 5.57
N ILE A 113 10.00 17.81 6.18
CA ILE A 113 10.56 19.14 5.94
C ILE A 113 11.94 19.26 6.59
N ASN A 114 12.11 18.77 7.83
CA ASN A 114 13.34 18.94 8.61
C ASN A 114 14.48 17.98 8.22
N ALA A 115 14.21 16.91 7.45
CA ALA A 115 15.21 15.99 6.91
C ALA A 115 16.32 16.71 6.13
N LYS A 116 16.00 17.85 5.51
CA LYS A 116 17.01 18.70 4.86
C LYS A 116 17.62 19.76 5.77
N PHE A 117 16.82 20.43 6.58
CA PHE A 117 17.27 21.64 7.28
C PHE A 117 18.05 21.36 8.57
N LYS A 118 18.04 20.13 9.09
CA LYS A 118 18.75 19.72 10.32
C LYS A 118 18.52 20.70 11.48
N ILE A 119 17.32 21.28 11.55
CA ILE A 119 16.93 22.23 12.59
C ILE A 119 16.78 21.43 13.89
N PRO A 120 17.31 21.92 15.03
CA PRO A 120 17.25 21.20 16.31
C PRO A 120 15.82 21.22 16.87
N PHE A 121 14.96 20.37 16.33
CA PHE A 121 13.67 20.00 16.89
C PHE A 121 13.79 18.63 17.55
N ASP A 122 13.09 18.45 18.66
CA ASP A 122 13.16 17.24 19.50
C ASP A 122 12.77 15.97 18.71
N PHE A 123 13.69 15.01 18.62
CA PHE A 123 13.66 13.84 17.73
C PHE A 123 12.94 12.62 18.30
N ASN A 124 12.26 12.76 19.45
CA ASN A 124 11.53 11.69 20.14
C ASN A 124 10.37 11.03 19.34
N SER A 125 10.19 11.35 18.05
CA SER A 125 9.11 10.85 17.19
C SER A 125 9.54 10.02 15.98
N LEU A 126 10.84 9.81 15.73
CA LEU A 126 11.31 9.08 14.54
C LEU A 126 10.85 7.62 14.52
N GLU A 127 10.76 6.94 15.68
CA GLU A 127 10.23 5.58 15.77
C GLU A 127 8.72 5.48 15.51
N THR A 128 7.99 6.57 15.79
CA THR A 128 6.52 6.57 15.85
C THR A 128 5.87 7.32 14.70
N LYS A 129 6.66 7.89 13.77
CA LYS A 129 6.17 8.51 12.54
C LYS A 129 7.15 8.30 11.38
N ARG A 130 6.65 7.99 10.19
CA ARG A 130 7.49 7.79 8.98
C ARG A 130 7.16 8.82 7.91
N TYR A 131 8.16 9.22 7.12
CA TYR A 131 7.95 9.95 5.87
C TYR A 131 8.51 9.17 4.68
N CYS A 132 8.11 9.52 3.46
CA CYS A 132 8.20 8.63 2.29
C CYS A 132 9.62 8.09 2.00
N SER A 133 10.61 8.97 1.92
CA SER A 133 12.01 8.59 1.69
C SER A 133 12.60 7.81 2.87
N GLN A 134 12.36 8.22 4.11
CA GLN A 134 12.82 7.50 5.29
C GLN A 134 12.24 6.07 5.35
N LEU A 135 10.96 5.89 5.04
CA LEU A 135 10.32 4.57 5.04
C LEU A 135 11.06 3.61 4.11
N VAL A 136 11.32 4.04 2.87
CA VAL A 136 12.04 3.24 1.87
C VAL A 136 13.49 3.02 2.27
N ALA A 137 14.21 4.06 2.70
CA ALA A 137 15.60 3.93 3.10
C ALA A 137 15.80 2.95 4.27
N LEU A 138 14.95 3.02 5.31
CA LEU A 138 15.01 2.09 6.44
C LEU A 138 14.64 0.66 6.04
N ALA A 139 13.71 0.46 5.11
CA ALA A 139 13.35 -0.87 4.64
C ALA A 139 14.55 -1.59 3.98
N TYR A 140 15.33 -0.87 3.19
CA TYR A 140 16.55 -1.41 2.59
C TYR A 140 17.68 -1.57 3.63
N GLU A 141 17.80 -0.64 4.59
CA GLU A 141 18.82 -0.75 5.64
C GLU A 141 18.58 -1.95 6.57
N GLU A 142 17.32 -2.33 6.83
CA GLU A 142 16.96 -3.56 7.54
C GLU A 142 17.51 -4.82 6.84
N ALA A 143 17.58 -4.80 5.50
CA ALA A 143 18.19 -5.86 4.71
C ALA A 143 19.70 -5.65 4.48
N GLY A 144 20.34 -4.75 5.22
CA GLY A 144 21.77 -4.46 5.12
C GLY A 144 22.17 -3.63 3.90
N ILE A 145 21.22 -3.02 3.19
CA ILE A 145 21.46 -2.24 1.96
C ILE A 145 21.34 -0.76 2.26
N LYS A 146 22.47 -0.06 2.21
CA LYS A 146 22.48 1.40 2.40
C LYS A 146 22.18 2.11 1.09
N LEU A 147 20.94 2.59 0.92
CA LEU A 147 20.58 3.44 -0.22
C LEU A 147 21.16 4.87 -0.08
N VAL A 148 21.27 5.35 1.16
CA VAL A 148 21.69 6.70 1.52
C VAL A 148 22.65 6.64 2.71
N LYS A 149 23.28 7.77 3.05
CA LYS A 149 24.22 7.85 4.18
C LYS A 149 23.53 7.76 5.55
N ASP A 150 22.34 8.35 5.67
CA ASP A 150 21.52 8.37 6.89
C ASP A 150 20.06 8.11 6.50
N ALA A 151 19.55 6.90 6.76
CA ALA A 151 18.17 6.54 6.44
C ALA A 151 17.13 7.26 7.32
N ASN A 152 17.53 7.80 8.47
CA ASN A 152 16.63 8.56 9.34
C ASN A 152 16.40 9.99 8.85
N HIS A 153 17.35 10.53 8.08
CA HIS A 153 17.32 11.90 7.54
C HIS A 153 17.71 11.88 6.06
N CYS A 154 16.80 11.41 5.21
CA CYS A 154 17.05 11.35 3.77
C CYS A 154 15.89 11.92 2.96
N THR A 155 16.23 12.51 1.82
CA THR A 155 15.28 13.10 0.86
C THR A 155 15.05 12.16 -0.33
N PRO A 156 13.95 12.36 -1.10
CA PRO A 156 13.77 11.68 -2.38
C PRO A 156 14.98 11.83 -3.32
N LYS A 157 15.64 13.00 -3.28
CA LYS A 157 16.85 13.29 -4.06
C LYS A 157 18.01 12.37 -3.70
N GLU A 158 18.27 12.16 -2.42
CA GLU A 158 19.38 11.30 -1.98
C GLU A 158 19.16 9.85 -2.40
N ILE A 159 17.92 9.36 -2.34
CA ILE A 159 17.56 8.06 -2.92
C ILE A 159 17.79 8.06 -4.44
N ALA A 160 17.35 9.11 -5.13
CA ALA A 160 17.53 9.27 -6.57
C ALA A 160 18.99 9.32 -7.06
N GLN A 161 19.92 9.60 -6.14
CA GLN A 161 21.36 9.69 -6.39
C GLN A 161 22.13 8.48 -5.83
N SER A 162 21.42 7.48 -5.31
CA SER A 162 22.04 6.29 -4.76
C SER A 162 22.81 5.52 -5.84
N LYS A 163 24.09 5.22 -5.58
CA LYS A 163 24.94 4.43 -6.48
C LYS A 163 24.54 2.95 -6.53
N ASN A 164 23.72 2.51 -5.58
CA ASN A 164 23.21 1.14 -5.52
C ASN A 164 21.97 0.95 -6.40
N LEU A 165 21.44 2.02 -7.00
CA LEU A 165 20.25 2.00 -7.83
C LEU A 165 20.60 2.32 -9.29
N ILE A 166 19.90 1.69 -10.21
CA ILE A 166 19.92 1.95 -11.64
C ILE A 166 18.55 2.41 -12.12
N ASP A 167 18.52 3.22 -13.16
CA ASP A 167 17.29 3.61 -13.83
C ASP A 167 16.62 2.42 -14.52
N VAL A 168 15.31 2.31 -14.35
CA VAL A 168 14.45 1.40 -15.09
C VAL A 168 13.61 2.24 -16.04
N TYR A 169 13.74 1.98 -17.34
CA TYR A 169 12.86 2.58 -18.32
C TYR A 169 11.46 1.98 -18.16
N ILE A 170 10.45 2.85 -18.08
CA ILE A 170 9.04 2.49 -18.08
C ILE A 170 8.35 3.24 -19.21
N GLU A 171 7.54 2.51 -19.98
CA GLU A 171 6.66 3.09 -20.97
C GLU A 171 5.41 3.63 -20.28
N LEU A 172 5.10 4.90 -20.58
CA LEU A 172 3.93 5.59 -20.08
C LEU A 172 2.89 5.71 -21.19
N THR A 173 1.66 5.28 -20.90
CA THR A 173 0.54 5.38 -21.83
C THR A 173 -0.27 6.63 -21.50
N SER A 174 -0.53 7.47 -22.51
CA SER A 174 -1.42 8.62 -22.33
C SER A 174 -2.84 8.15 -22.04
N LEU A 175 -3.54 8.81 -21.11
CA LEU A 175 -4.96 8.54 -20.83
C LEU A 175 -5.88 8.80 -22.05
N GLN A 176 -5.39 9.45 -23.12
CA GLN A 176 -6.13 9.66 -24.36
C GLN A 176 -5.80 8.61 -25.43
N ASP A 177 -4.89 7.67 -25.14
CA ASP A 177 -4.51 6.62 -26.07
C ASP A 177 -5.68 5.64 -26.28
N PRO A 178 -6.10 5.37 -27.53
CA PRO A 178 -7.21 4.46 -27.82
C PRO A 178 -6.93 3.00 -27.42
N ILE A 179 -5.68 2.63 -27.11
CA ILE A 179 -5.35 1.29 -26.62
C ILE A 179 -5.89 1.02 -25.21
N ILE A 180 -6.22 2.06 -24.44
CA ILE A 180 -6.72 1.91 -23.08
C ILE A 180 -8.20 1.51 -23.11
N ASP A 181 -8.51 0.39 -22.46
CA ASP A 181 -9.89 -0.07 -22.31
C ASP A 181 -10.75 0.96 -21.54
N GLN A 182 -11.97 1.21 -22.05
CA GLN A 182 -12.85 2.22 -21.48
C GLN A 182 -13.36 1.84 -20.08
N ASN A 183 -13.53 0.54 -19.78
CA ASN A 183 -13.90 0.11 -18.43
C ASN A 183 -12.75 0.34 -17.45
N TYR A 184 -11.52 0.09 -17.88
CA TYR A 184 -10.33 0.40 -17.09
C TYR A 184 -10.21 1.91 -16.80
N LEU A 185 -10.39 2.79 -17.80
CA LEU A 185 -10.44 4.24 -17.58
C LEU A 185 -11.52 4.62 -16.55
N ASN A 186 -12.73 4.08 -16.70
CA ASN A 186 -13.82 4.33 -15.77
C ASN A 186 -13.43 3.92 -14.35
N GLN A 187 -12.78 2.76 -14.17
CA GLN A 187 -12.32 2.28 -12.87
C GLN A 187 -11.28 3.20 -12.22
N ILE A 188 -10.29 3.70 -12.96
CA ILE A 188 -9.26 4.60 -12.42
C ILE A 188 -9.88 5.88 -11.84
N PHE A 189 -10.92 6.40 -12.48
CA PHE A 189 -11.58 7.63 -12.04
C PHE A 189 -12.60 7.45 -10.91
N GLN A 190 -13.07 6.22 -10.66
CA GLN A 190 -13.92 5.92 -9.51
C GLN A 190 -13.17 6.14 -8.18
N PRO A 191 -13.89 6.36 -7.06
CA PRO A 191 -13.30 6.36 -5.73
C PRO A 191 -12.47 5.09 -5.48
N ASN A 192 -11.26 5.27 -4.95
CA ASN A 192 -10.37 4.17 -4.64
C ASN A 192 -10.75 3.55 -3.28
N LEU A 193 -11.21 2.30 -3.30
CA LEU A 193 -11.59 1.58 -2.08
C LEU A 193 -10.41 1.35 -1.14
N LEU A 194 -9.16 1.30 -1.64
CA LEU A 194 -7.97 1.20 -0.79
C LEU A 194 -7.79 2.49 0.05
N ASP A 195 -8.04 3.66 -0.53
CA ASP A 195 -7.95 4.93 0.20
C ASP A 195 -9.06 5.05 1.25
N GLU A 196 -10.24 4.51 0.96
CA GLU A 196 -11.34 4.44 1.91
C GLU A 196 -11.03 3.49 3.07
N PHE A 197 -10.52 2.29 2.78
CA PHE A 197 -10.08 1.33 3.80
C PHE A 197 -8.99 1.93 4.69
N ALA A 198 -7.97 2.56 4.09
CA ALA A 198 -6.90 3.21 4.84
C ALA A 198 -7.44 4.30 5.78
N LYS A 199 -8.47 5.06 5.37
CA LYS A 199 -9.12 6.05 6.26
C LYS A 199 -9.86 5.38 7.42
N ILE A 200 -10.61 4.31 7.15
CA ILE A 200 -11.32 3.53 8.16
C ILE A 200 -10.34 3.00 9.21
N GLU A 201 -9.27 2.35 8.77
CA GLU A 201 -8.26 1.80 9.67
C GLU A 201 -7.56 2.90 10.48
N ASN A 202 -7.11 3.98 9.84
CA ASN A 202 -6.46 5.09 10.53
C ASN A 202 -7.38 5.76 11.55
N ASN A 203 -8.67 5.94 11.23
CA ASN A 203 -9.64 6.51 12.16
C ASN A 203 -9.86 5.61 13.37
N ALA A 204 -10.01 4.29 13.17
CA ALA A 204 -10.14 3.33 14.25
C ALA A 204 -8.90 3.31 15.16
N VAL A 205 -7.70 3.21 14.57
CA VAL A 205 -6.41 3.23 15.30
C VAL A 205 -6.23 4.52 16.10
N ASN A 206 -6.58 5.68 15.51
CA ASN A 206 -6.51 6.97 16.21
C ASN A 206 -7.49 7.06 17.38
N GLU A 207 -8.71 6.53 17.23
CA GLU A 207 -9.72 6.54 18.27
C GLU A 207 -9.32 5.63 19.45
N VAL A 208 -8.85 4.41 19.19
CA VAL A 208 -8.36 3.52 20.26
C VAL A 208 -7.08 4.04 20.93
N SER A 209 -6.23 4.76 20.20
CA SER A 209 -5.05 5.43 20.79
C SER A 209 -5.46 6.51 21.80
N LYS A 210 -6.47 7.32 21.48
CA LYS A 210 -7.01 8.33 22.41
C LYS A 210 -7.65 7.66 23.63
N LEU A 211 -8.42 6.60 23.41
CA LEU A 211 -9.13 5.88 24.46
C LEU A 211 -8.18 5.20 25.45
N SER A 212 -7.08 4.63 24.95
CA SER A 212 -6.03 4.00 25.77
C SER A 212 -4.98 4.97 26.31
N LYS A 213 -5.03 6.25 25.90
CA LYS A 213 -3.98 7.25 26.16
C LYS A 213 -2.57 6.77 25.76
N THR A 214 -2.50 5.84 24.81
CA THR A 214 -1.28 5.23 24.31
C THR A 214 -1.22 5.41 22.81
N LYS A 215 -0.06 5.77 22.27
CA LYS A 215 0.10 5.90 20.82
C LYS A 215 0.21 4.51 20.20
N LEU A 216 -0.82 4.08 19.49
CA LEU A 216 -0.88 2.76 18.85
C LEU A 216 -0.71 2.87 17.33
N SER A 217 -0.14 1.82 16.74
CA SER A 217 -0.29 1.43 15.33
C SER A 217 -1.17 0.19 15.24
N ARG A 218 -1.64 -0.15 14.03
CA ARG A 218 -2.37 -1.40 13.79
C ARG A 218 -1.62 -2.62 14.33
N TYR A 219 -0.31 -2.69 14.12
CA TYR A 219 0.54 -3.81 14.57
C TYR A 219 0.71 -3.89 16.09
N SER A 220 0.69 -2.76 16.80
CA SER A 220 0.86 -2.74 18.27
C SER A 220 -0.42 -3.08 19.04
N ILE A 221 -1.60 -3.06 18.40
CA ILE A 221 -2.88 -3.32 19.06
C ILE A 221 -2.92 -4.71 19.69
N THR A 222 -2.39 -5.71 18.98
CA THR A 222 -2.36 -7.10 19.49
C THR A 222 -1.60 -7.19 20.80
N ASP A 223 -0.34 -6.72 20.84
CA ASP A 223 0.48 -6.73 22.06
C ASP A 223 -0.15 -5.89 23.18
N PHE A 224 -0.72 -4.72 22.83
CA PHE A 224 -1.41 -3.87 23.78
C PHE A 224 -2.59 -4.58 24.44
N LEU A 225 -3.44 -5.26 23.66
CA LEU A 225 -4.61 -5.97 24.16
C LEU A 225 -4.24 -7.20 24.99
N CYS A 226 -3.18 -7.93 24.63
CA CYS A 226 -2.66 -9.02 25.46
C CYS A 226 -2.25 -8.54 26.86
N LYS A 227 -1.67 -7.34 26.96
CA LYS A 227 -1.25 -6.72 28.23
C LYS A 227 -2.38 -5.99 28.96
N ASN A 228 -3.40 -5.53 28.22
CA ASN A 228 -4.48 -4.70 28.74
C ASN A 228 -5.85 -5.22 28.25
N PRO A 229 -6.25 -6.44 28.64
CA PRO A 229 -7.47 -7.09 28.13
C PRO A 229 -8.76 -6.34 28.49
N ASN A 230 -8.73 -5.46 29.49
CA ASN A 230 -9.85 -4.60 29.87
C ASN A 230 -10.28 -3.60 28.77
N TYR A 231 -9.45 -3.40 27.73
CA TYR A 231 -9.79 -2.57 26.58
C TYR A 231 -10.48 -3.32 25.44
N ASP A 232 -10.52 -4.66 25.48
CA ASP A 232 -10.94 -5.52 24.38
C ASP A 232 -12.30 -5.12 23.78
N ASN A 233 -13.37 -5.11 24.57
CA ASN A 233 -14.71 -4.74 24.10
C ASN A 233 -14.77 -3.33 23.52
N LYS A 234 -14.09 -2.36 24.15
CA LYS A 234 -14.06 -0.97 23.66
C LYS A 234 -13.33 -0.86 22.33
N PHE A 235 -12.26 -1.63 22.13
CA PHE A 235 -11.54 -1.66 20.85
C PHE A 235 -12.40 -2.32 19.77
N VAL A 236 -13.10 -3.41 20.09
CA VAL A 236 -14.04 -4.03 19.15
C VAL A 236 -15.13 -3.04 18.75
N GLU A 237 -15.77 -2.36 19.70
CA GLU A 237 -16.80 -1.35 19.42
C GLU A 237 -16.31 -0.25 18.48
N VAL A 238 -15.09 0.26 18.69
CA VAL A 238 -14.48 1.26 17.82
C VAL A 238 -14.26 0.71 16.40
N PHE A 239 -13.68 -0.48 16.27
CA PHE A 239 -13.40 -1.07 14.96
C PHE A 239 -14.68 -1.46 14.19
N ASP A 240 -15.70 -1.97 14.89
CA ASP A 240 -17.03 -2.25 14.33
C ASP A 240 -17.72 -0.94 13.89
N LYS A 241 -17.65 0.13 14.69
CA LYS A 241 -18.19 1.45 14.35
C LYS A 241 -17.59 2.01 13.06
N HIS A 242 -16.31 1.79 12.80
CA HIS A 242 -15.64 2.19 11.55
C HIS A 242 -15.82 1.17 10.41
N ASN A 243 -16.57 0.08 10.64
CA ASN A 243 -16.82 -1.00 9.69
C ASN A 243 -15.55 -1.73 9.22
N TYR A 244 -14.50 -1.76 10.04
CA TYR A 244 -13.20 -2.33 9.65
C TYR A 244 -13.32 -3.83 9.31
N PHE A 245 -13.97 -4.61 10.18
CA PHE A 245 -14.08 -6.07 10.02
C PHE A 245 -14.95 -6.49 8.84
N GLU A 246 -15.86 -5.64 8.38
CA GLU A 246 -16.81 -5.95 7.31
C GLU A 246 -16.48 -5.23 5.99
N PHE A 247 -15.44 -4.38 5.96
CA PHE A 247 -15.13 -3.56 4.77
C PHE A 247 -14.79 -4.40 3.54
N TYR A 248 -14.25 -5.61 3.72
CA TYR A 248 -13.93 -6.52 2.62
C TYR A 248 -15.14 -6.84 1.73
N ASN A 249 -16.36 -6.83 2.28
CA ASN A 249 -17.60 -7.02 1.51
C ASN A 249 -17.78 -5.93 0.44
N LYS A 250 -17.30 -4.71 0.69
CA LYS A 250 -17.33 -3.63 -0.30
C LYS A 250 -16.39 -3.90 -1.47
N PHE A 251 -15.19 -4.47 -1.21
CA PHE A 251 -14.30 -4.94 -2.26
C PHE A 251 -14.93 -6.07 -3.08
N LYS A 252 -15.58 -7.03 -2.41
CA LYS A 252 -16.31 -8.14 -3.05
C LYS A 252 -17.40 -7.61 -3.98
N GLN A 253 -18.23 -6.69 -3.50
CA GLN A 253 -19.33 -6.11 -4.27
C GLN A 253 -18.87 -5.22 -5.43
N ALA A 254 -17.76 -4.52 -5.30
CA ALA A 254 -17.22 -3.69 -6.38
C ALA A 254 -16.56 -4.52 -7.49
N ASN A 255 -16.17 -5.77 -7.19
CA ASN A 255 -15.49 -6.67 -8.11
C ASN A 255 -16.20 -8.03 -8.16
N LYS A 256 -17.54 -8.02 -8.30
CA LYS A 256 -18.36 -9.24 -8.25
C LYS A 256 -17.84 -10.34 -9.15
N TYR A 257 -17.45 -10.01 -10.38
CA TYR A 257 -16.92 -11.02 -11.32
C TYR A 257 -15.72 -11.78 -10.76
N ARG A 258 -14.84 -11.14 -9.99
CA ARG A 258 -13.65 -11.80 -9.43
C ARG A 258 -14.01 -12.79 -8.32
N TYR A 259 -14.96 -12.41 -7.48
CA TYR A 259 -15.22 -13.07 -6.19
C TYR A 259 -16.60 -13.73 -6.10
N GLY A 260 -17.32 -13.73 -7.22
CA GLY A 260 -18.59 -14.38 -7.43
C GLY A 260 -18.40 -15.79 -8.00
N ASP A 261 -19.45 -16.31 -8.61
CA ASP A 261 -19.39 -17.65 -9.23
C ASP A 261 -18.60 -17.65 -10.56
N PHE A 262 -18.34 -18.84 -11.08
CA PHE A 262 -17.58 -19.00 -12.32
C PHE A 262 -18.25 -18.34 -13.54
N GLN A 263 -19.58 -18.26 -13.57
CA GLN A 263 -20.28 -17.59 -14.68
C GLN A 263 -20.06 -16.08 -14.62
N GLU A 264 -20.21 -15.48 -13.44
CA GLU A 264 -19.89 -14.07 -13.22
C GLU A 264 -18.44 -13.77 -13.59
N PHE A 265 -17.51 -14.66 -13.22
CA PHE A 265 -16.09 -14.55 -13.56
C PHE A 265 -15.85 -14.47 -15.06
N VAL A 266 -16.29 -15.49 -15.82
CA VAL A 266 -16.10 -15.53 -17.27
C VAL A 266 -16.75 -14.34 -17.97
N GLN A 267 -17.94 -13.91 -17.52
CA GLN A 267 -18.64 -12.77 -18.11
C GLN A 267 -17.93 -11.44 -17.88
N GLY A 268 -17.21 -11.30 -16.75
CA GLY A 268 -16.49 -10.08 -16.38
C GLY A 268 -15.06 -9.97 -16.92
N LEU A 269 -14.50 -11.04 -17.48
CA LEU A 269 -13.15 -11.01 -18.06
C LEU A 269 -13.07 -10.08 -19.28
N ASN A 270 -11.89 -9.51 -19.49
CA ASN A 270 -11.53 -8.80 -20.71
C ASN A 270 -11.65 -9.74 -21.91
N LYS A 271 -12.48 -9.35 -22.87
CA LYS A 271 -12.76 -10.14 -24.08
C LYS A 271 -11.60 -10.17 -25.08
N GLN A 272 -10.67 -9.23 -25.00
CA GLN A 272 -9.55 -9.15 -25.94
C GLN A 272 -8.44 -10.16 -25.60
N ASP A 273 -8.10 -10.27 -24.31
CA ASP A 273 -7.11 -11.23 -23.82
C ASP A 273 -7.50 -11.78 -22.43
N PRO A 274 -8.50 -12.67 -22.39
CA PRO A 274 -8.97 -13.24 -21.13
C PRO A 274 -7.89 -14.13 -20.48
N GLY A 275 -7.03 -14.78 -21.27
CA GLY A 275 -5.97 -15.66 -20.77
C GLY A 275 -4.93 -14.90 -19.95
N GLU A 276 -4.47 -13.75 -20.46
CA GLU A 276 -3.51 -12.92 -19.73
C GLU A 276 -4.12 -12.31 -18.47
N GLU A 277 -5.38 -11.85 -18.51
CA GLU A 277 -6.07 -11.40 -17.30
C GLU A 277 -6.19 -12.50 -16.25
N VAL A 278 -6.60 -13.71 -16.64
CA VAL A 278 -6.70 -14.86 -15.74
C VAL A 278 -5.35 -15.21 -15.14
N ALA A 279 -4.26 -15.20 -15.92
CA ALA A 279 -2.92 -15.45 -15.40
C ALA A 279 -2.51 -14.43 -14.31
N ARG A 280 -2.81 -13.13 -14.53
CA ARG A 280 -2.56 -12.07 -13.53
C ARG A 280 -3.41 -12.24 -12.28
N LEU A 281 -4.71 -12.51 -12.45
CA LEU A 281 -5.64 -12.70 -11.34
C LEU A 281 -5.28 -13.93 -10.51
N ARG A 282 -4.88 -15.03 -11.16
CA ARG A 282 -4.41 -16.25 -10.49
C ARG A 282 -3.22 -15.97 -9.60
N LYS A 283 -2.16 -15.35 -10.15
CA LYS A 283 -0.96 -15.03 -9.38
C LYS A 283 -1.27 -14.14 -8.16
N MET A 284 -2.10 -13.12 -8.36
CA MET A 284 -2.56 -12.26 -7.26
C MET A 284 -3.34 -13.06 -6.21
N ALA A 285 -4.24 -13.95 -6.63
CA ALA A 285 -5.03 -14.78 -5.73
C ALA A 285 -4.15 -15.76 -4.93
N GLU A 286 -3.17 -16.42 -5.57
CA GLU A 286 -2.20 -17.29 -4.90
C GLU A 286 -1.40 -16.53 -3.82
N GLU A 287 -0.89 -15.34 -4.15
CA GLU A 287 -0.16 -14.48 -3.20
C GLU A 287 -1.04 -14.05 -2.00
N LEU A 288 -2.27 -13.60 -2.26
CA LEU A 288 -3.17 -13.09 -1.24
C LEU A 288 -3.78 -14.20 -0.38
N THR A 289 -4.16 -15.34 -0.97
CA THR A 289 -4.60 -16.52 -0.23
C THR A 289 -3.51 -16.98 0.73
N THR A 290 -2.27 -17.16 0.25
CA THR A 290 -1.13 -17.55 1.10
C THR A 290 -0.91 -16.54 2.24
N PHE A 291 -0.99 -15.23 1.95
CA PHE A 291 -0.85 -14.19 2.96
C PHE A 291 -1.94 -14.29 4.05
N HIS A 292 -3.20 -14.42 3.65
CA HIS A 292 -4.32 -14.47 4.58
C HIS A 292 -4.39 -15.78 5.36
N GLU A 293 -3.96 -16.90 4.79
CA GLU A 293 -3.80 -18.18 5.51
C GLU A 293 -2.75 -18.08 6.61
N ASN A 294 -1.59 -17.49 6.31
CA ASN A 294 -0.55 -17.25 7.31
C ASN A 294 -1.04 -16.29 8.41
N ALA A 295 -1.74 -15.22 8.03
CA ALA A 295 -2.34 -14.30 8.98
C ALA A 295 -3.38 -15.01 9.87
N LEU A 296 -4.22 -15.87 9.29
CA LEU A 296 -5.23 -16.67 9.99
C LEU A 296 -4.60 -17.57 11.06
N VAL A 297 -3.47 -18.22 10.75
CA VAL A 297 -2.73 -19.04 11.72
C VAL A 297 -2.30 -18.19 12.92
N VAL A 298 -1.69 -17.03 12.67
CA VAL A 298 -1.22 -16.12 13.73
C VAL A 298 -2.37 -15.63 14.59
N VAL A 299 -3.48 -15.18 14.00
CA VAL A 299 -4.63 -14.66 14.79
C VAL A 299 -5.35 -15.77 15.55
N LYS A 300 -5.40 -17.00 15.02
CA LYS A 300 -5.90 -18.17 15.75
C LYS A 300 -5.04 -18.48 16.97
N GLN A 301 -3.71 -18.46 16.83
CA GLN A 301 -2.79 -18.64 17.95
C GLN A 301 -3.00 -17.56 19.01
N ASN A 302 -3.11 -16.29 18.61
CA ASN A 302 -3.40 -15.20 19.53
C ASN A 302 -4.72 -15.43 20.29
N TYR A 303 -5.80 -15.82 19.59
CA TYR A 303 -7.09 -16.12 20.23
C TYR A 303 -7.04 -17.32 21.18
N GLN A 304 -6.26 -18.36 20.85
CA GLN A 304 -6.09 -19.52 21.73
C GLN A 304 -5.38 -19.16 23.05
N HIS A 305 -4.37 -18.30 23.00
CA HIS A 305 -3.63 -17.88 24.19
C HIS A 305 -4.34 -16.76 24.96
N PHE A 306 -5.02 -15.87 24.25
CA PHE A 306 -5.73 -14.72 24.77
C PHE A 306 -7.13 -14.70 24.14
N PRO A 307 -8.16 -15.28 24.78
CA PRO A 307 -9.49 -15.43 24.20
C PRO A 307 -10.29 -14.11 24.21
N LEU A 308 -9.74 -13.09 23.55
CA LEU A 308 -10.28 -11.75 23.42
C LEU A 308 -11.22 -11.68 22.22
N HIS A 309 -12.29 -10.89 22.36
CA HIS A 309 -13.28 -10.66 21.31
C HIS A 309 -12.65 -10.03 20.07
N PHE A 310 -11.68 -9.14 20.24
CA PHE A 310 -10.94 -8.56 19.12
C PHE A 310 -10.24 -9.62 18.26
N PHE A 311 -9.58 -10.61 18.89
CA PHE A 311 -8.91 -11.69 18.15
C PHE A 311 -9.91 -12.64 17.50
N LYS A 312 -11.08 -12.85 18.11
CA LYS A 312 -12.17 -13.59 17.47
C LYS A 312 -12.63 -12.89 16.18
N LYS A 313 -12.88 -11.58 16.22
CA LYS A 313 -13.25 -10.78 15.04
C LYS A 313 -12.18 -10.80 13.95
N GLU A 314 -10.90 -10.74 14.32
CA GLU A 314 -9.79 -10.90 13.38
C GLU A 314 -9.74 -12.30 12.75
N VAL A 315 -10.01 -13.37 13.52
CA VAL A 315 -10.11 -14.73 12.97
C VAL A 315 -11.24 -14.82 11.93
N GLU A 316 -12.40 -14.22 12.22
CA GLU A 316 -13.53 -14.16 11.29
C GLU A 316 -13.17 -13.39 10.01
N LEU A 317 -12.57 -12.20 10.14
CA LEU A 317 -12.09 -11.41 9.02
C LEU A 317 -11.10 -12.20 8.13
N GLN A 318 -10.07 -12.82 8.71
CA GLN A 318 -9.07 -13.57 7.93
C GLN A 318 -9.68 -14.79 7.24
N LYS A 319 -10.64 -15.49 7.86
CA LYS A 319 -11.38 -16.58 7.19
C LYS A 319 -12.14 -16.08 5.97
N ASN A 320 -12.85 -14.97 6.11
CA ASN A 320 -13.63 -14.39 5.01
C ASN A 320 -12.73 -13.93 3.86
N LEU A 321 -11.53 -13.40 4.17
CA LEU A 321 -10.54 -13.04 3.17
C LEU A 321 -9.94 -14.28 2.47
N CYS A 322 -9.61 -15.34 3.21
CA CYS A 322 -9.20 -16.63 2.63
C CYS A 322 -10.27 -17.18 1.66
N GLU A 323 -11.54 -17.16 2.06
CA GLU A 323 -12.65 -17.63 1.21
C GLU A 323 -12.79 -16.76 -0.05
N MET A 324 -12.74 -15.43 0.10
CA MET A 324 -12.87 -14.50 -1.02
C MET A 324 -11.77 -14.71 -2.07
N TYR A 325 -10.51 -14.82 -1.66
CA TYR A 325 -9.39 -15.04 -2.60
C TYR A 325 -9.29 -16.49 -3.07
N GLY A 326 -9.71 -17.46 -2.26
CA GLY A 326 -9.86 -18.86 -2.65
C GLY A 326 -10.85 -19.02 -3.80
N GLN A 327 -12.03 -18.38 -3.71
CA GLN A 327 -13.01 -18.39 -4.79
C GLN A 327 -12.44 -17.83 -6.11
N LEU A 328 -11.66 -16.74 -6.04
CA LEU A 328 -11.00 -16.20 -7.24
C LEU A 328 -9.97 -17.19 -7.81
N LEU A 329 -9.20 -17.84 -6.95
CA LEU A 329 -8.21 -18.83 -7.36
C LEU A 329 -8.89 -20.04 -8.05
N ASP A 330 -9.97 -20.55 -7.45
CA ASP A 330 -10.77 -21.65 -8.01
C ASP A 330 -11.35 -21.29 -9.38
N ASN A 331 -11.91 -20.08 -9.50
CA ASN A 331 -12.40 -19.56 -10.79
C ASN A 331 -11.28 -19.50 -11.85
N CYS A 332 -10.07 -19.07 -11.47
CA CYS A 332 -8.92 -19.03 -12.37
C CYS A 332 -8.42 -20.43 -12.78
N ILE A 333 -8.43 -21.40 -11.86
CA ILE A 333 -8.06 -22.80 -12.15
C ILE A 333 -9.09 -23.41 -13.10
N GLN A 334 -10.38 -23.23 -12.82
CA GLN A 334 -11.48 -23.74 -13.64
C GLN A 334 -11.45 -23.17 -15.06
N PHE A 335 -11.07 -21.90 -15.25
CA PHE A 335 -10.94 -21.32 -16.59
C PHE A 335 -9.84 -21.99 -17.44
N ASN A 336 -8.78 -22.47 -16.80
CA ASN A 336 -7.65 -23.11 -17.47
C ASN A 336 -7.78 -24.65 -17.57
N SER A 337 -8.86 -25.22 -17.03
CA SER A 337 -9.18 -26.65 -17.10
C SER A 337 -10.04 -26.94 -18.32
#